data_AF-A0A0K0DJH9-F1
#
_entry.id   AF-A0A0K0DJH9-F1
#
_cell.length_a   1.000
_cell.length_b   1.000
_cell.length_c   1.000
_cell.angle_alpha   90.00
_cell.angle_beta   90.00
_cell.angle_gamma   90.00
#
_symmetry.space_group_name_H-M   'P 1'
#
loop_
_entity.id
_entity.type
_entity.pdbx_description
1 polymer ?
#
loop_
_entity_poly.entity_id
_entity_poly.type
_entity_poly.pdbx_seq_one_letter_code
_entity_poly.pdbx_strand_id
1 'polypeptide(L)'
;MHAPHIIIPFGKGTCDYDYNRNFHCKCMHGPTECDLNRLQNCAISYFPRRHFGLLTCVQGLATLREAFSRCLSRLSVRTQRRLIECATTQTGELLNYYSMVNTHRTGVRVWPTVYVNGVYFDRSYPMETKICQETYWC
;
A
#
# COMPACT_ATOMS: atom_id res chain seq x y z
N MET A 1 14.42 19.43 2.01
CA MET A 1 13.64 18.98 0.83
C MET A 1 13.10 17.58 1.15
N HIS A 2 11.83 17.28 0.92
CA HIS A 2 11.28 15.92 1.12
C HIS A 2 11.35 15.20 -0.23
N ALA A 3 12.01 14.04 -0.30
CA ALA A 3 11.87 13.16 -1.45
C ALA A 3 10.42 12.61 -1.44
N PRO A 4 9.63 12.79 -2.51
CA PRO A 4 8.31 12.19 -2.56
C PRO A 4 8.45 10.67 -2.69
N HIS A 5 8.12 9.95 -1.62
CA HIS A 5 8.02 8.49 -1.64
C HIS A 5 6.61 8.09 -2.06
N ILE A 6 6.48 7.52 -3.26
CA ILE A 6 5.21 6.96 -3.75
C ILE A 6 5.25 5.45 -3.45
N ILE A 7 4.28 4.99 -2.65
CA ILE A 7 4.09 3.57 -2.35
C ILE A 7 2.74 3.15 -2.91
N ILE A 8 2.70 2.01 -3.59
CA ILE A 8 1.48 1.44 -4.16
C ILE A 8 1.29 0.03 -3.56
N PRO A 9 0.54 -0.09 -2.45
CA PRO A 9 0.17 -1.39 -1.86
C PRO A 9 -0.87 -2.08 -2.74
N PHE A 10 -0.42 -3.07 -3.51
CA PHE A 10 -1.32 -3.96 -4.25
C PHE A 10 -0.66 -5.31 -4.55
N GLY A 11 0.47 -5.28 -5.27
CA GLY A 11 1.17 -6.50 -5.60
C GLY A 11 0.66 -7.17 -6.88
N LYS A 12 0.55 -8.50 -6.86
CA LYS A 12 -0.08 -9.29 -7.91
C LYS A 12 -1.54 -9.54 -7.54
N GLY A 13 -2.45 -9.24 -8.45
CA GLY A 13 -3.88 -9.41 -8.24
C GLY A 13 -4.71 -8.74 -9.32
N THR A 14 -6.03 -8.87 -9.18
CA THR A 14 -7.03 -8.22 -10.04
C THR A 14 -8.17 -7.69 -9.17
N CYS A 15 -8.93 -6.73 -9.68
CA CYS A 15 -10.12 -6.22 -9.05
C CYS A 15 -11.23 -6.20 -10.08
N ASP A 16 -12.36 -6.82 -9.74
CA ASP A 16 -13.54 -6.91 -10.58
C ASP A 16 -14.60 -5.92 -10.06
N TYR A 17 -15.49 -5.46 -10.94
CA TYR A 17 -16.62 -4.60 -10.57
C TYR A 17 -17.92 -5.35 -10.84
N ASP A 18 -18.69 -5.61 -9.78
CA ASP A 18 -19.88 -6.46 -9.85
C ASP A 18 -21.15 -5.70 -10.31
N TYR A 19 -22.22 -6.46 -10.55
CA TYR A 19 -23.54 -5.91 -10.93
C TYR A 19 -24.14 -4.98 -9.87
N ASN A 20 -23.73 -5.12 -8.61
CA ASN A 20 -24.16 -4.29 -7.49
C ASN A 20 -23.29 -3.04 -7.33
N ARG A 21 -22.41 -2.75 -8.30
CA ARG A 21 -21.52 -1.58 -8.30
C ARG A 21 -20.49 -1.61 -7.17
N ASN A 22 -20.04 -2.81 -6.80
CA ASN A 22 -18.99 -3.00 -5.81
C ASN A 22 -17.70 -3.50 -6.45
N PHE A 23 -16.58 -3.02 -5.95
CA PHE A 23 -15.27 -3.55 -6.26
C PHE A 23 -14.97 -4.76 -5.38
N HIS A 24 -14.35 -5.77 -6.00
CA HIS A 24 -13.86 -6.96 -5.33
C HIS A 24 -12.46 -7.29 -5.83
N CYS A 25 -11.46 -7.11 -4.97
CA CYS A 25 -10.09 -7.45 -5.30
C CYS A 25 -9.71 -8.88 -4.89
N LYS A 26 -8.94 -9.55 -5.75
CA LYS A 26 -8.32 -10.85 -5.54
C LYS A 26 -6.81 -10.66 -5.55
N CYS A 27 -6.16 -11.03 -4.44
CA CYS A 27 -4.71 -10.90 -4.25
C CYS A 27 -4.04 -12.28 -4.26
N MET A 28 -2.77 -12.35 -4.64
CA MET A 28 -2.04 -13.61 -4.82
C MET A 28 -1.96 -14.46 -3.55
N HIS A 29 -1.83 -13.82 -2.39
CA HIS A 29 -1.78 -14.48 -1.08
C HIS A 29 -3.16 -14.58 -0.41
N GLY A 30 -4.24 -14.47 -1.18
CA GLY A 30 -5.61 -14.62 -0.69
C GLY A 30 -6.23 -13.32 -0.13
N PRO A 31 -7.41 -13.42 0.50
CA PRO A 31 -8.21 -12.25 0.87
C PRO A 31 -7.57 -11.39 1.96
N THR A 32 -6.80 -11.98 2.88
CA THR A 32 -6.15 -11.22 3.95
C THR A 32 -5.10 -10.24 3.44
N GLU A 33 -4.40 -10.56 2.34
CA GLU A 33 -3.49 -9.61 1.68
C GLU A 33 -4.27 -8.42 1.11
N CYS A 34 -5.39 -8.67 0.43
CA CYS A 34 -6.26 -7.59 -0.06
C CYS A 34 -6.77 -6.72 1.09
N ASP A 35 -7.21 -7.34 2.19
CA ASP A 35 -7.68 -6.65 3.38
C ASP A 35 -6.62 -5.71 3.96
N LEU A 36 -5.36 -6.17 4.08
CA LEU A 36 -4.25 -5.38 4.60
C LEU A 36 -3.82 -4.28 3.62
N ASN A 37 -3.85 -4.56 2.31
CA ASN A 37 -3.65 -3.55 1.27
C ASN A 37 -4.68 -2.42 1.39
N ARG A 38 -5.96 -2.72 1.70
CA ARG A 38 -6.99 -1.68 1.92
C ARG A 38 -6.59 -0.77 3.07
N LEU A 39 -6.15 -1.31 4.20
CA LEU A 39 -5.72 -0.50 5.36
C LEU A 39 -4.51 0.38 5.02
N GLN A 40 -3.52 -0.16 4.30
CA GLN A 40 -2.36 0.62 3.86
C GLN A 40 -2.76 1.73 2.87
N ASN A 41 -3.64 1.43 1.91
CA ASN A 41 -4.17 2.42 0.96
C ASN A 41 -5.01 3.51 1.64
N CYS A 42 -5.83 3.16 2.65
CA CYS A 42 -6.54 4.12 3.49
C CYS A 42 -5.59 5.04 4.26
N ALA A 43 -4.48 4.50 4.78
CA ALA A 43 -3.45 5.28 5.45
C ALA A 43 -2.81 6.31 4.50
N ILE A 44 -2.45 5.89 3.29
CA ILE A 44 -1.90 6.78 2.25
C ILE A 44 -2.91 7.89 1.90
N SER A 45 -4.17 7.52 1.67
CA SER A 45 -5.23 8.44 1.27
C SER A 45 -5.51 9.51 2.34
N TYR A 46 -5.66 9.11 3.60
CA TYR A 46 -6.03 10.03 4.69
C TYR A 46 -4.85 10.75 5.33
N PHE A 47 -3.66 10.18 5.26
CA PHE A 47 -2.45 10.69 5.92
C PHE A 47 -1.25 10.71 4.97
N PRO A 48 -1.33 11.39 3.81
CA PRO A 48 -0.30 11.31 2.76
C PRO A 48 1.11 11.74 3.20
N ARG A 49 1.23 12.52 4.28
CA ARG A 49 2.53 12.95 4.85
C ARG A 49 3.00 12.13 6.08
N ARG A 50 2.18 11.21 6.60
CA ARG A 50 2.44 10.48 7.86
C ARG A 50 2.06 8.99 7.82
N HIS A 51 1.84 8.44 6.62
CA HIS A 51 1.37 7.07 6.45
C HIS A 51 2.47 6.02 6.64
N PHE A 52 3.75 6.37 6.42
CA PHE A 52 4.86 5.40 6.34
C PHE A 52 4.97 4.49 7.57
N GLY A 53 4.87 5.04 8.78
CA GLY A 53 4.92 4.24 10.00
C GLY A 53 3.78 3.24 10.16
N LEU A 54 2.60 3.55 9.59
CA LEU A 54 1.47 2.62 9.59
C LEU A 54 1.67 1.54 8.52
N LEU A 55 2.18 1.90 7.35
CA LEU A 55 2.51 0.92 6.29
C LEU A 55 3.51 -0.13 6.78
N THR A 56 4.60 0.32 7.41
CA THR A 56 5.64 -0.58 7.91
C THR A 56 5.14 -1.45 9.06
N CYS A 57 4.27 -0.95 9.92
CA CYS A 57 3.65 -1.77 10.97
C CYS A 57 2.72 -2.85 10.40
N VAL A 58 1.93 -2.51 9.38
CA VAL A 58 0.94 -3.43 8.78
C VAL A 58 1.60 -4.50 7.90
N GLN A 59 2.77 -4.20 7.33
CA GLN A 59 3.48 -5.10 6.43
C GLN A 59 3.80 -6.45 7.08
N GLY A 60 3.36 -7.55 6.44
CA GLY A 60 3.65 -8.91 6.90
C GLY A 60 2.77 -9.42 8.05
N LEU A 61 1.78 -8.64 8.49
CA LEU A 61 0.76 -9.13 9.44
C LEU A 61 -0.19 -10.12 8.76
N ALA A 62 -0.87 -10.95 9.55
CA ALA A 62 -1.71 -12.02 9.01
C ALA A 62 -3.15 -11.57 8.73
N THR A 63 -3.69 -10.61 9.50
CA THR A 63 -5.11 -10.22 9.44
C THR A 63 -5.33 -8.74 9.75
N LEU A 64 -6.47 -8.19 9.31
CA LEU A 64 -6.90 -6.84 9.72
C LEU A 64 -7.10 -6.71 11.23
N ARG A 65 -7.61 -7.74 11.89
CA ARG A 65 -7.79 -7.73 13.35
C ARG A 65 -6.46 -7.53 14.07
N GLU A 66 -5.43 -8.26 13.63
CA GLU A 66 -4.08 -8.10 14.15
C GLU A 66 -3.54 -6.69 13.87
N ALA A 67 -3.70 -6.20 12.64
CA ALA A 67 -3.28 -4.85 12.26
C ALA A 67 -3.95 -3.75 13.08
N PHE A 68 -5.26 -3.85 13.33
CA PHE A 68 -5.99 -2.90 14.18
C PHE A 68 -5.44 -2.90 15.61
N SER A 69 -5.21 -4.07 16.18
CA SER A 69 -4.69 -4.18 17.55
C SER A 69 -3.25 -3.68 17.68
N ARG A 70 -2.37 -4.03 16.74
CA ARG A 70 -0.94 -3.75 16.85
C ARG A 70 -0.57 -2.35 16.35
N CYS A 71 -1.18 -1.90 15.25
CA CYS A 71 -0.75 -0.70 14.53
C CYS A 71 -1.63 0.53 14.79
N LEU A 72 -2.89 0.34 15.16
CA LEU A 72 -3.81 1.46 15.39
C LEU A 72 -3.96 1.83 16.87
N SER A 73 -3.57 0.97 17.80
CA SER A 73 -3.81 1.11 19.25
C SER A 73 -3.31 2.43 19.85
N ARG A 74 -2.20 2.98 19.33
CA ARG A 74 -1.61 4.26 19.80
C ARG A 74 -2.16 5.50 19.10
N LEU A 75 -3.05 5.34 18.13
CA LEU A 75 -3.66 6.46 17.40
C LEU A 75 -4.88 6.99 18.16
N SER A 76 -5.29 8.22 17.87
CA SER A 76 -6.54 8.77 18.41
C SER A 76 -7.74 7.91 18.00
N VAL A 77 -8.75 7.77 18.85
CA VAL A 77 -9.97 6.99 18.57
C VAL A 77 -10.62 7.42 17.24
N ARG A 78 -10.63 8.72 16.95
CA ARG A 78 -11.14 9.26 15.67
C ARG A 78 -10.34 8.74 14.48
N THR A 79 -9.01 8.71 14.58
CA THR A 79 -8.13 8.17 13.53
C THR A 79 -8.35 6.67 13.34
N GLN A 80 -8.41 5.92 14.44
CA GLN A 80 -8.69 4.48 14.39
C GLN A 80 -10.00 4.20 13.67
N ARG A 81 -11.09 4.87 14.05
CA ARG A 81 -12.40 4.70 13.43
C ARG A 81 -12.37 4.97 11.93
N ARG A 82 -11.75 6.07 11.50
CA ARG A 82 -11.63 6.42 10.07
C ARG A 82 -10.89 5.36 9.27
N LEU A 83 -9.79 4.83 9.81
CA LEU A 83 -8.99 3.82 9.13
C LEU A 83 -9.71 2.47 9.07
N ILE A 84 -10.36 2.06 10.16
CA ILE A 84 -11.15 0.83 10.22
C ILE A 84 -12.30 0.91 9.22
N GLU A 85 -13.11 1.97 9.28
CA GLU A 85 -14.25 2.17 8.39
C GLU A 85 -13.83 2.15 6.92
N CYS A 86 -12.75 2.85 6.56
CA CYS A 86 -12.22 2.79 5.20
C CYS A 86 -11.76 1.38 4.81
N ALA A 87 -11.02 0.68 5.68
CA ALA A 87 -10.44 -0.63 5.38
C ALA A 87 -11.48 -1.78 5.32
N THR A 88 -12.69 -1.57 5.86
CA THR A 88 -13.76 -2.58 5.89
C THR A 88 -14.96 -2.24 5.00
N THR A 89 -14.85 -1.24 4.13
CA THR A 89 -15.94 -0.81 3.23
C THR A 89 -15.45 -0.71 1.78
N GLN A 90 -16.39 -0.41 0.87
CA GLN A 90 -16.10 -0.17 -0.54
C GLN A 90 -15.14 1.01 -0.78
N THR A 91 -14.96 1.91 0.19
CA THR A 91 -13.93 2.96 0.10
C THR A 91 -12.52 2.34 0.02
N GLY A 92 -12.21 1.35 0.86
CA GLY A 92 -10.93 0.65 0.82
C GLY A 92 -10.76 -0.19 -0.46
N GLU A 93 -11.81 -0.87 -0.89
CA GLU A 93 -11.81 -1.64 -2.17
C GLU A 93 -11.56 -0.73 -3.38
N LEU A 94 -12.21 0.43 -3.43
CA LEU A 94 -11.98 1.41 -4.49
C LEU A 94 -10.52 1.89 -4.51
N LEU A 95 -9.91 2.11 -3.34
CA LEU A 95 -8.50 2.48 -3.27
C LEU A 95 -7.59 1.33 -3.73
N ASN A 96 -7.89 0.07 -3.37
CA ASN A 96 -7.19 -1.10 -3.90
C ASN A 96 -7.30 -1.18 -5.43
N TYR A 97 -8.49 -0.93 -5.99
CA TYR A 97 -8.71 -0.89 -7.44
C TYR A 97 -7.82 0.16 -8.11
N TYR A 98 -7.70 1.37 -7.56
CA TYR A 98 -6.78 2.38 -8.10
C TYR A 98 -5.31 1.93 -8.00
N SER A 99 -4.92 1.29 -6.89
CA SER A 99 -3.58 0.72 -6.74
C SER A 99 -3.32 -0.42 -7.74
N MET A 100 -4.33 -1.25 -8.04
CA MET A 100 -4.25 -2.25 -9.11
C MET A 100 -4.01 -1.59 -10.47
N VAL A 101 -4.85 -0.63 -10.86
CA VAL A 101 -4.74 0.05 -12.16
C VAL A 101 -3.36 0.69 -12.32
N ASN A 102 -2.87 1.37 -11.28
CA ASN A 102 -1.55 1.98 -11.29
C ASN A 102 -0.42 0.94 -11.37
N THR A 103 -0.56 -0.18 -10.67
CA THR A 103 0.42 -1.28 -10.73
C THR A 103 0.44 -1.92 -12.13
N HIS A 104 -0.73 -2.26 -12.69
CA HIS A 104 -0.82 -2.90 -14.01
C HIS A 104 -0.30 -2.01 -15.14
N ARG A 105 -0.53 -0.70 -15.06
CA ARG A 105 0.00 0.28 -16.04
C ARG A 105 1.53 0.30 -16.12
N THR A 106 2.22 -0.08 -15.06
CA THR A 106 3.69 -0.13 -15.05
C THR A 106 4.25 -1.33 -15.82
N GLY A 107 3.44 -2.37 -16.06
CA GLY A 107 3.89 -3.60 -16.71
C GLY A 107 4.88 -4.44 -15.90
N VAL A 108 5.11 -4.12 -14.62
CA VAL A 108 6.03 -4.87 -13.75
C VAL A 108 5.59 -6.33 -13.59
N ARG A 109 6.58 -7.22 -13.52
CA ARG A 109 6.39 -8.69 -13.40
C ARG A 109 7.14 -9.32 -12.23
N VAL A 110 7.81 -8.52 -11.41
CA VAL A 110 8.52 -8.97 -10.20
C VAL A 110 8.13 -8.11 -9.00
N TRP A 111 8.01 -8.72 -7.83
CA TRP A 111 7.53 -8.06 -6.61
C TRP A 111 8.48 -8.31 -5.43
N PRO A 112 8.71 -7.31 -4.55
CA PRO A 112 8.41 -5.89 -4.77
C PRO A 112 9.03 -5.35 -6.09
N THR A 113 8.75 -4.10 -6.48
CA THR A 113 9.53 -3.39 -7.51
C THR A 113 9.68 -1.96 -7.04
N VAL A 114 10.87 -1.40 -7.20
CA VAL A 114 11.17 -0.03 -6.80
C VAL A 114 11.87 0.69 -7.95
N TYR A 115 11.56 1.96 -8.10
CA TYR A 115 12.22 2.88 -9.02
C TYR A 115 12.74 4.08 -8.24
N VAL A 116 13.96 4.52 -8.54
CA VAL A 116 14.54 5.76 -8.02
C VAL A 116 14.69 6.72 -9.20
N ASN A 117 14.00 7.85 -9.15
CA ASN A 117 13.90 8.80 -10.28
C ASN A 117 13.55 8.12 -11.63
N GLY A 118 12.66 7.12 -11.59
CA GLY A 118 12.23 6.37 -12.77
C GLY A 118 13.16 5.22 -13.20
N VAL A 119 14.33 5.07 -12.57
CA VAL A 119 15.29 4.00 -12.87
C VAL A 119 15.04 2.81 -11.96
N TYR A 120 14.91 1.62 -12.54
CA TYR A 120 14.70 0.37 -11.78
C TYR A 120 15.81 0.15 -10.76
N PHE A 121 15.42 -0.18 -9.53
CA PHE A 121 16.34 -0.60 -8.48
C PHE A 121 16.53 -2.12 -8.51
N ASP A 122 17.73 -2.53 -8.90
CA ASP A 122 18.19 -3.91 -8.74
C ASP A 122 18.63 -4.14 -7.28
N ARG A 123 18.15 -5.23 -6.69
CA ARG A 123 18.37 -5.58 -5.28
C ARG A 123 19.73 -6.23 -5.01
N SER A 124 20.56 -6.36 -6.02
CA SER A 124 21.93 -6.87 -5.86
C SER A 124 22.81 -5.95 -5.00
N TYR A 125 22.40 -4.70 -4.75
CA TYR A 125 23.08 -3.72 -3.91
C TYR A 125 22.12 -2.97 -2.96
N PRO A 126 22.62 -2.27 -1.93
CA PRO A 126 21.80 -1.49 -1.00
C PRO A 126 21.01 -0.36 -1.70
N MET A 127 19.79 -0.09 -1.21
CA MET A 127 18.93 0.98 -1.76
C MET A 127 19.61 2.34 -1.69
N GLU A 128 20.38 2.58 -0.63
CA GLU A 128 21.16 3.78 -0.38
C GLU A 128 22.06 4.07 -1.58
N THR A 129 22.74 3.05 -2.12
CA THR A 129 23.59 3.20 -3.31
C THR A 129 22.78 3.67 -4.53
N LYS A 130 21.57 3.15 -4.74
CA LYS A 130 20.71 3.61 -5.85
C LYS A 130 20.26 5.05 -5.66
N ILE A 131 19.90 5.41 -4.42
CA ILE A 131 19.48 6.77 -4.06
C ILE A 131 20.64 7.75 -4.32
N CYS A 132 21.86 7.42 -3.90
CA CYS A 132 23.04 8.24 -4.14
C CYS A 132 23.36 8.40 -5.64
N GLN A 133 23.13 7.35 -6.45
CA GLN A 133 23.41 7.35 -7.88
C GLN A 133 22.41 8.19 -8.68
N GLU A 134 21.12 8.11 -8.33
CA GLU A 134 20.05 8.67 -9.15
C GLU A 134 19.48 9.98 -8.58
N THR A 135 19.95 10.43 -7.42
CA THR A 135 19.47 11.63 -6.74
C THR A 135 20.61 12.46 -6.16
N TYR A 136 20.29 13.64 -5.61
CA TYR A 136 21.24 14.48 -4.87
C TYR A 136 21.33 14.13 -3.37
N TRP A 137 20.77 12.99 -2.96
CA TRP A 137 20.75 12.53 -1.57
C TRP A 137 21.76 11.39 -1.40
N CYS A 138 22.89 11.73 -0.79
CA CYS A 138 23.98 10.82 -0.51
C CYS A 138 24.39 10.87 0.97
#